data_AF-A0A3D4CMU8-F1
#
_entry.id   AF-A0A3D4CMU8-F1
#
_cell.length_a   1.000
_cell.length_b   1.000
_cell.length_c   1.000
_cell.angle_alpha   90.00
_cell.angle_beta   90.00
_cell.angle_gamma   90.00
#
_symmetry.space_group_name_H-M   'P 1'
#
loop_
_entity.id
_entity.type
_entity.pdbx_description
1 polymer ?
#
loop_
_entity_poly.entity_id
_entity_poly.type
_entity_poly.pdbx_seq_one_letter_code
_entity_poly.pdbx_strand_id
1 'polypeptide(L)'
;MTESTENDEWPFRFEISETGVDWSDLTFKVTFNGLVAPDKKAEIVKMVSEWATKGVEDGYGGKMHLWEIEENAWNKKGTSFSFWADMGSSDLKKAVGLLFDNFADTGLVKKIKVG
;
A
#
# COMPACT_ATOMS: atom_id res chain seq x y z
N MET A 1 -15.17 11.09 -14.84
CA MET A 1 -14.10 11.81 -14.14
C MET A 1 -14.57 11.99 -12.71
N THR A 2 -13.99 11.27 -11.77
CA THR A 2 -14.23 11.44 -10.35
C THR A 2 -12.88 11.31 -9.66
N GLU A 3 -12.18 12.44 -9.60
CA GLU A 3 -11.04 12.64 -8.71
C GLU A 3 -11.57 12.71 -7.28
N SER A 4 -11.66 11.57 -6.60
CA SER A 4 -11.87 11.54 -5.16
C SER A 4 -10.52 11.78 -4.48
N THR A 5 -10.05 13.03 -4.50
CA THR A 5 -8.83 13.45 -3.82
C THR A 5 -9.20 14.07 -2.48
N GLU A 6 -9.62 13.27 -1.52
CA GLU A 6 -9.66 13.70 -0.11
C GLU A 6 -9.09 12.57 0.72
N ASN A 7 -7.83 12.72 1.13
CA ASN A 7 -7.22 11.98 2.23
C ASN A 7 -6.30 12.93 2.96
N ASP A 8 -6.90 13.79 3.79
CA ASP A 8 -6.22 14.72 4.69
C ASP A 8 -5.61 14.00 5.92
N GLU A 9 -5.75 12.67 6.01
CA GLU A 9 -5.36 11.87 7.19
C GLU A 9 -3.90 11.38 7.13
N TRP A 10 -3.37 11.09 5.94
CA TRP A 10 -2.00 10.59 5.78
C TRP A 10 -1.12 11.59 5.02
N PRO A 11 0.19 11.67 5.32
CA PRO A 11 1.10 12.65 4.72
C PRO A 11 1.43 12.38 3.25
N PHE A 12 0.81 11.37 2.62
CA PHE A 12 1.03 10.98 1.24
C PHE A 12 -0.28 10.93 0.45
N ARG A 13 -0.17 11.05 -0.87
CA ARG A 13 -1.36 11.04 -1.73
C ARG A 13 -1.94 9.63 -1.84
N PHE A 14 -3.22 9.46 -1.56
CA PHE A 14 -3.93 8.19 -1.79
C PHE A 14 -4.92 8.34 -2.96
N GLU A 15 -4.91 7.38 -3.89
CA GLU A 15 -5.78 7.36 -5.07
C GLU A 15 -6.35 5.96 -5.31
N ILE A 16 -7.66 5.88 -5.52
CA ILE A 16 -8.37 4.67 -5.95
C ILE A 16 -8.78 4.87 -7.41
N SER A 17 -8.41 3.93 -8.29
CA SER A 17 -8.50 4.09 -9.74
C SER A 17 -9.92 3.95 -10.28
N GLU A 18 -10.79 3.22 -9.59
CA GLU A 18 -12.15 2.93 -10.06
C GLU A 18 -13.20 3.19 -8.99
N THR A 19 -14.37 3.66 -9.40
CA THR A 19 -15.57 3.73 -8.57
C THR A 19 -16.30 2.39 -8.67
N GLY A 20 -16.36 1.62 -7.57
CA GLY A 20 -16.97 0.28 -7.54
C GLY A 20 -15.97 -0.86 -7.40
N VAL A 21 -14.78 -0.59 -6.87
CA VAL A 21 -13.73 -1.56 -6.58
C VAL A 21 -14.29 -2.79 -5.87
N ASP A 22 -14.22 -3.94 -6.52
CA ASP A 22 -14.36 -5.23 -5.84
C ASP A 22 -13.20 -5.32 -4.84
N TRP A 23 -13.48 -5.61 -3.58
CA TRP A 23 -12.44 -5.64 -2.54
C TRP A 23 -11.50 -6.84 -2.67
N SER A 24 -11.54 -7.57 -3.79
CA SER A 24 -10.67 -8.68 -4.13
C SER A 24 -9.72 -8.29 -5.28
N ASP A 25 -8.57 -8.94 -5.34
CA ASP A 25 -7.61 -8.84 -6.46
C ASP A 25 -7.07 -7.42 -6.72
N LEU A 26 -6.82 -6.64 -5.66
CA LEU A 26 -6.37 -5.25 -5.82
C LEU A 26 -4.87 -5.12 -5.99
N THR A 27 -4.45 -4.29 -6.95
CA THR A 27 -3.06 -3.89 -7.10
C THR A 27 -2.79 -2.61 -6.32
N PHE A 28 -1.99 -2.74 -5.27
CA PHE A 28 -1.44 -1.63 -4.52
C PHE A 28 -0.12 -1.22 -5.13
N LYS A 29 -0.03 0.01 -5.62
CA LYS A 29 1.21 0.63 -6.10
C LYS A 29 1.63 1.73 -5.15
N VAL A 30 2.72 1.51 -4.43
CA VAL A 30 3.29 2.46 -3.48
C VAL A 30 4.52 3.11 -4.12
N THR A 31 4.50 4.44 -4.21
CA THR A 31 5.56 5.27 -4.77
C THR A 31 6.26 6.02 -3.64
N PHE A 32 7.60 6.00 -3.63
CA PHE A 32 8.41 6.68 -2.63
C PHE A 32 8.93 8.05 -3.10
N ASN A 33 9.28 8.91 -2.14
CA ASN A 33 9.88 10.22 -2.37
C ASN A 33 11.28 10.15 -2.98
N GLY A 34 11.99 9.04 -2.77
CA GLY A 34 13.37 8.85 -3.21
C GLY A 34 13.80 7.39 -3.19
N LEU A 35 15.11 7.20 -3.11
CA LEU A 35 15.73 5.88 -2.95
C LEU A 35 15.35 5.30 -1.59
N VAL A 36 15.11 3.99 -1.55
CA VAL A 36 14.83 3.28 -0.29
C VAL A 36 16.08 2.52 0.11
N ALA A 37 16.63 2.86 1.28
CA ALA A 37 17.80 2.17 1.80
C ALA A 37 17.49 0.69 2.11
N PRO A 38 18.48 -0.22 2.07
CA PRO A 38 18.26 -1.65 2.28
C PRO A 38 17.61 -2.00 3.62
N ASP A 39 17.90 -1.24 4.69
CA ASP A 39 17.30 -1.43 6.01
C ASP A 39 15.79 -1.09 5.98
N LYS A 40 15.44 0.02 5.33
CA LYS A 40 14.04 0.44 5.14
C LYS A 40 13.28 -0.45 4.19
N LYS A 41 13.94 -1.03 3.19
CA LYS A 41 13.37 -2.08 2.34
C LYS A 41 12.89 -3.25 3.19
N ALA A 42 13.75 -3.79 4.06
CA ALA A 42 13.39 -4.93 4.91
C ALA A 42 12.23 -4.61 5.86
N GLU A 43 12.21 -3.40 6.42
CA GLU A 43 11.11 -2.88 7.24
C GLU A 43 9.80 -2.84 6.44
N ILE A 44 9.79 -2.22 5.25
CA ILE A 44 8.61 -2.11 4.38
C ILE A 44 8.07 -3.49 3.99
N VAL A 45 8.96 -4.39 3.58
CA VAL A 45 8.62 -5.78 3.26
C VAL A 45 7.91 -6.45 4.42
N LYS A 46 8.45 -6.30 5.63
CA LYS A 46 7.87 -6.90 6.83
C LYS A 46 6.48 -6.32 7.13
N MET A 47 6.33 -4.99 7.05
CA MET A 47 5.06 -4.31 7.30
C MET A 47 3.94 -4.76 6.35
N VAL A 48 4.23 -4.85 5.05
CA VAL A 48 3.28 -5.36 4.03
C VAL A 48 2.95 -6.82 4.29
N SER A 49 3.95 -7.64 4.63
CA SER A 49 3.76 -9.06 4.91
C SER A 49 2.90 -9.30 6.16
N GLU A 50 3.11 -8.52 7.22
CA GLU A 50 2.31 -8.60 8.45
C GLU A 50 0.86 -8.18 8.21
N TRP A 51 0.65 -7.10 7.44
CA TRP A 51 -0.67 -6.67 7.00
C TRP A 51 -1.39 -7.73 6.17
N ALA A 52 -0.65 -8.39 5.27
CA ALA A 52 -1.15 -9.43 4.39
C ALA A 52 -1.46 -10.77 5.09
N THR A 53 -0.81 -11.05 6.21
CA THR A 53 -0.98 -12.32 6.94
C THR A 53 -2.11 -12.24 7.95
N LYS A 54 -2.32 -11.07 8.55
CA LYS A 54 -3.37 -10.82 9.55
C LYS A 54 -4.73 -10.49 8.92
N GLY A 55 -4.81 -10.44 7.61
CA GLY A 55 -5.64 -9.46 6.93
C GLY A 55 -6.98 -9.90 6.35
N VAL A 56 -7.53 -11.04 6.78
CA VAL A 56 -8.88 -11.49 6.34
C VAL A 56 -9.66 -12.09 7.50
N GLU A 57 -9.01 -12.89 8.34
CA GLU A 57 -9.69 -13.56 9.46
C GLU A 57 -10.15 -12.59 10.56
N ASP A 58 -9.45 -11.47 10.74
CA ASP A 58 -9.76 -10.43 11.73
C ASP A 58 -10.63 -9.27 11.19
N GLY A 59 -11.01 -9.29 9.89
CA GLY A 59 -11.78 -8.20 9.27
C GLY A 59 -11.03 -6.86 9.14
N TYR A 60 -9.70 -6.92 9.32
CA TYR A 60 -8.69 -5.88 9.10
C TYR A 60 -7.77 -6.37 7.98
N GLY A 61 -6.99 -5.50 7.33
CA GLY A 61 -5.85 -5.92 6.51
C GLY A 61 -6.19 -6.32 5.06
N GLY A 62 -5.35 -7.20 4.50
CA GLY A 62 -5.62 -7.86 3.23
C GLY A 62 -5.03 -9.27 3.09
N LYS A 63 -5.32 -9.97 1.99
CA LYS A 63 -4.68 -11.25 1.64
C LYS A 63 -3.79 -11.04 0.42
N MET A 64 -2.48 -11.03 0.63
CA MET A 64 -1.53 -10.88 -0.48
C MET A 64 -1.48 -12.17 -1.30
N HIS A 65 -1.75 -12.06 -2.60
CA HIS A 65 -1.60 -13.17 -3.55
C HIS A 65 -0.19 -13.22 -4.14
N LEU A 66 0.33 -12.04 -4.48
CA LEU A 66 1.62 -11.90 -5.13
C LEU A 66 2.23 -10.56 -4.75
N TRP A 67 3.55 -10.53 -4.71
CA TRP A 67 4.30 -9.28 -4.73
C TRP A 67 5.41 -9.45 -5.78
N GLU A 68 5.48 -8.50 -6.70
CA GLU A 68 6.61 -8.41 -7.61
C GLU A 68 7.33 -7.12 -7.29
N ILE A 69 8.52 -7.30 -6.71
CA ILE A 69 9.42 -6.19 -6.55
C ILE A 69 10.60 -6.44 -7.46
N GLU A 70 10.67 -5.70 -8.57
CA GLU A 70 11.90 -5.63 -9.34
C GLU A 70 13.02 -5.16 -8.38
N GLU A 71 14.04 -5.98 -8.16
CA GLU A 71 15.08 -5.71 -7.17
C GLU A 71 15.79 -4.36 -7.44
N ASN A 72 15.85 -3.98 -8.72
CA ASN A 72 16.37 -2.72 -9.22
C ASN A 72 15.46 -1.51 -8.99
N ALA A 73 14.18 -1.70 -8.63
CA ALA A 73 13.23 -0.63 -8.41
C ALA A 73 13.64 0.22 -7.20
N TRP A 74 14.12 -0.40 -6.11
CA TRP A 74 14.49 0.27 -4.85
C TRP A 74 15.62 1.30 -4.99
N ASN A 75 16.48 1.12 -5.99
CA ASN A 75 17.67 1.94 -6.22
C ASN A 75 17.46 3.03 -7.28
N LYS A 76 16.21 3.35 -7.67
CA LYS A 76 15.90 4.37 -8.67
C LYS A 76 15.09 5.52 -8.09
N LYS A 77 15.34 6.75 -8.53
CA LYS A 77 14.48 7.89 -8.16
C LYS A 77 13.06 7.65 -8.68
N GLY A 78 12.06 7.81 -7.80
CA GLY A 78 10.67 7.48 -8.14
C GLY A 78 10.36 5.98 -8.08
N THR A 79 11.13 5.21 -7.30
CA THR A 79 10.83 3.83 -6.93
C THR A 79 9.35 3.69 -6.64
N SER A 80 8.74 2.71 -7.30
CA SER A 80 7.45 2.20 -6.88
C SER A 80 7.58 0.70 -6.67
N PHE A 81 6.90 0.19 -5.65
CA PHE A 81 6.67 -1.24 -5.52
C PHE A 81 5.17 -1.50 -5.69
N SER A 82 4.85 -2.66 -6.25
CA SER A 82 3.48 -3.09 -6.42
C SER A 82 3.26 -4.43 -5.74
N PHE A 83 2.10 -4.61 -5.14
CA PHE A 83 1.67 -5.89 -4.58
C PHE A 83 0.18 -6.10 -4.84
N TRP A 84 -0.20 -7.37 -4.95
CA TRP A 84 -1.56 -7.79 -5.22
C TRP A 84 -2.16 -8.37 -3.96
N ALA A 85 -3.30 -7.83 -3.53
CA ALA A 85 -3.97 -8.28 -2.33
C ALA A 85 -5.49 -8.09 -2.37
N ASP A 86 -6.22 -9.01 -1.75
CA ASP A 86 -7.61 -8.78 -1.36
C ASP A 86 -7.65 -7.87 -0.13
N MET A 87 -8.73 -7.15 0.12
CA MET A 87 -8.97 -6.41 1.35
C MET A 87 -9.85 -7.20 2.31
N GLY A 88 -9.44 -7.29 3.57
CA GLY A 88 -10.16 -7.99 4.63
C GLY A 88 -11.42 -7.27 5.10
N SER A 89 -11.66 -6.04 4.63
CA SER A 89 -12.80 -5.22 5.01
C SER A 89 -13.27 -4.36 3.84
N SER A 90 -14.58 -4.14 3.76
CA SER A 90 -15.17 -3.12 2.90
C SER A 90 -15.03 -1.70 3.47
N ASP A 91 -14.60 -1.58 4.73
CA ASP A 91 -14.20 -0.32 5.34
C ASP A 91 -12.72 -0.05 5.05
N LEU A 92 -12.46 1.00 4.27
CA LEU A 92 -11.11 1.38 3.84
C LEU A 92 -10.16 1.56 5.04
N LYS A 93 -10.58 2.27 6.09
CA LYS A 93 -9.72 2.54 7.25
C LYS A 93 -9.39 1.27 8.02
N LYS A 94 -10.36 0.37 8.20
CA LYS A 94 -10.11 -0.93 8.83
C LYS A 94 -9.18 -1.80 8.00
N ALA A 95 -9.30 -1.75 6.68
CA ALA A 95 -8.51 -2.61 5.83
C ALA A 95 -7.08 -2.08 5.63
N VAL A 96 -6.86 -0.79 5.35
CA VAL A 96 -5.52 -0.25 5.06
C VAL A 96 -4.91 0.63 6.15
N GLY A 97 -5.68 1.03 7.18
CA GLY A 97 -5.25 2.04 8.16
C GLY A 97 -3.90 1.74 8.80
N LEU A 98 -3.73 0.56 9.40
CA LEU A 98 -2.45 0.18 10.03
C LEU A 98 -1.28 0.19 9.04
N LEU A 99 -1.50 -0.28 7.82
CA LEU A 99 -0.47 -0.29 6.79
C LEU A 99 -0.08 1.14 6.40
N PHE A 100 -1.06 2.02 6.30
CA PHE A 100 -0.88 3.42 5.90
C PHE A 100 -0.26 4.25 7.02
N ASP A 101 -0.62 4.01 8.28
CA ASP A 101 0.03 4.61 9.45
C ASP A 101 1.50 4.19 9.53
N ASN A 102 1.77 2.90 9.32
CA ASN A 102 3.14 2.39 9.24
C ASN A 102 3.92 3.06 8.09
N PHE A 103 3.30 3.24 6.93
CA PHE A 103 3.93 3.97 5.83
C PHE A 103 4.16 5.45 6.13
N ALA A 104 3.23 6.10 6.83
CA ALA A 104 3.37 7.47 7.27
C ALA A 104 4.56 7.63 8.24
N ASP A 105 4.73 6.69 9.17
CA ASP A 105 5.85 6.66 10.12
C ASP A 105 7.21 6.56 9.42
N THR A 106 7.28 5.83 8.29
CA THR A 106 8.53 5.79 7.51
C THR A 106 8.95 7.14 6.95
N GLY A 107 8.00 8.05 6.68
CA GLY A 107 8.24 9.31 5.98
C GLY A 107 8.73 9.17 4.52
N LEU A 108 8.77 7.95 3.98
CA LEU A 108 9.32 7.66 2.65
C LEU A 108 8.27 7.67 1.56
N VAL A 109 7.01 7.39 1.89
CA VAL A 109 5.94 7.25 0.91
C VAL A 109 5.50 8.60 0.39
N LYS A 110 5.38 8.70 -0.94
CA LYS A 110 4.88 9.87 -1.66
C LYS A 110 3.42 9.69 -2.04
N LYS A 111 3.07 8.49 -2.53
CA LYS A 111 1.77 8.18 -3.09
C LYS A 111 1.47 6.70 -2.98
N ILE A 112 0.21 6.34 -2.74
CA ILE A 112 -0.31 4.99 -2.87
C ILE A 112 -1.48 5.04 -3.86
N LYS A 113 -1.44 4.18 -4.88
CA LYS A 113 -2.51 4.00 -5.85
C LYS A 113 -3.05 2.58 -5.74
N VAL A 114 -4.38 2.43 -5.71
CA VAL A 114 -5.07 1.14 -5.65
C VAL A 114 -5.97 1.00 -6.87
N GLY A 115 -6.00 -0.18 -7.47
CA GLY A 115 -6.91 -0.57 -8.55
C GLY A 115 -6.31 -1.65 -9.42
#